data_AF-A0A3D6EJT5-F1
#
_entry.id   AF-A0A3D6EJT5-F1
#
_cell.length_a   1.000
_cell.length_b   1.000
_cell.length_c   1.000
_cell.angle_alpha   90.00
_cell.angle_beta   90.00
_cell.angle_gamma   90.00
#
_symmetry.space_group_name_H-M   'P 1'
#
loop_
_entity.id
_entity.type
_entity.pdbx_description
1 polymer ?
#
loop_
_entity_poly.entity_id
_entity_poly.type
_entity_poly.pdbx_seq_one_letter_code
_entity_poly.pdbx_strand_id
1 'polypeptide(L)'
;MRALFLVAAILISVAAPAAAQGRAPGNVNDMILEVMRTDLGKEKEAMAMWLPQEFFVAAGMAQAPGLDPKEMEKELGFLLDYAVFMVQAKSNGEDGPVHLSSAQLRAAATLVDGAGRSVKPLTDLPPKVEATLNAVRQGFAAKGREEFRLLVFPGRGADGTPFASPSRRGTVTLKVAKVGEFPGLALSWKTPLASFVQPVACGKCKEPLQPAWSFCPWCAQPAVR
;
A
#
# COMPACT_ATOMS: atom_id res chain seq x y z
N MET A 1 6.87 -69.57 9.55
CA MET A 1 6.07 -68.80 8.57
C MET A 1 4.94 -68.10 9.30
N ARG A 2 5.02 -66.76 9.41
CA ARG A 2 3.93 -65.77 9.45
C ARG A 2 4.50 -64.48 10.02
N ALA A 3 4.94 -63.61 9.10
CA ALA A 3 5.31 -62.24 9.37
C ALA A 3 4.07 -61.46 9.83
N LEU A 4 4.19 -60.72 10.94
CA LEU A 4 3.23 -59.66 11.27
C LEU A 4 3.99 -58.33 11.22
N PHE A 5 3.72 -57.57 10.16
CA PHE A 5 4.09 -56.18 10.01
C PHE A 5 3.26 -55.33 10.98
N LEU A 6 3.91 -54.64 11.90
CA LEU A 6 3.33 -53.52 12.65
C LEU A 6 3.72 -52.23 11.93
N VAL A 7 2.82 -51.72 11.08
CA VAL A 7 2.97 -50.41 10.44
C VAL A 7 2.46 -49.34 11.40
N ALA A 8 3.35 -48.39 11.67
CA ALA A 8 3.12 -47.20 12.47
C ALA A 8 2.09 -46.26 11.83
N ALA A 9 1.16 -45.74 12.64
CA ALA A 9 0.30 -44.61 12.27
C ALA A 9 0.83 -43.34 12.96
N ILE A 10 1.79 -42.67 12.32
CA ILE A 10 2.17 -41.30 12.66
C ILE A 10 1.11 -40.39 12.05
N LEU A 11 0.27 -39.79 12.90
CA LEU A 11 -0.64 -38.71 12.52
C LEU A 11 0.20 -37.46 12.20
N ILE A 12 0.60 -37.32 10.94
CA ILE A 12 1.12 -36.06 10.43
C ILE A 12 -0.10 -35.14 10.30
N SER A 13 -0.30 -34.25 11.29
CA SER A 13 -1.14 -33.07 11.12
C SER A 13 -0.52 -32.22 10.03
N VAL A 14 -0.97 -32.40 8.80
CA VAL A 14 -0.68 -31.48 7.70
C VAL A 14 -1.35 -30.18 8.07
N ALA A 15 -0.59 -29.22 8.60
CA ALA A 15 -1.03 -27.85 8.72
C ALA A 15 -1.35 -27.38 7.30
N ALA A 16 -2.64 -27.36 6.97
CA ALA A 16 -3.09 -26.78 5.73
C ALA A 16 -2.51 -25.36 5.67
N PRO A 17 -1.83 -24.96 4.58
CA PRO A 17 -1.48 -23.56 4.40
C PRO A 17 -2.79 -22.78 4.53
N ALA A 18 -2.81 -21.80 5.44
CA ALA A 18 -3.94 -20.91 5.61
C ALA A 18 -4.31 -20.39 4.22
N ALA A 19 -5.40 -20.93 3.67
CA ALA A 19 -5.89 -20.51 2.37
C ALA A 19 -6.17 -19.02 2.52
N ALA A 20 -5.52 -18.20 1.69
CA ALA A 20 -5.89 -16.80 1.56
C ALA A 20 -7.39 -16.77 1.23
N GLN A 21 -8.20 -16.46 2.23
CA GLN A 21 -9.65 -16.38 2.07
C GLN A 21 -9.93 -15.24 1.09
N GLY A 22 -10.66 -15.56 0.02
CA GLY A 22 -10.97 -14.63 -1.06
C GLY A 22 -11.60 -13.35 -0.53
N ARG A 23 -11.00 -12.23 -0.91
CA ARG A 23 -11.31 -10.87 -0.48
C ARG A 23 -12.55 -10.33 -1.20
N ALA A 24 -13.45 -9.65 -0.47
CA ALA A 24 -14.23 -8.58 -1.07
C ALA A 24 -13.37 -7.31 -1.00
N PRO A 25 -13.14 -6.56 -2.10
CA PRO A 25 -12.39 -5.32 -2.03
C PRO A 25 -13.00 -4.41 -0.96
N GLY A 26 -12.16 -3.80 -0.12
CA GLY A 26 -12.63 -2.83 0.86
C GLY A 26 -13.37 -1.69 0.14
N ASN A 27 -14.25 -0.98 0.85
CA ASN A 27 -14.88 0.21 0.29
C ASN A 27 -13.80 1.20 -0.15
N VAL A 28 -13.80 1.60 -1.43
CA VAL A 28 -12.78 2.49 -2.00
C VAL A 28 -12.67 3.80 -1.20
N ASN A 29 -13.77 4.32 -0.65
CA ASN A 29 -13.75 5.54 0.16
C ASN A 29 -12.95 5.36 1.45
N ASP A 30 -13.13 4.25 2.15
CA ASP A 30 -12.39 3.96 3.38
C ASP A 30 -10.90 3.74 3.08
N MET A 31 -10.61 3.07 1.95
CA MET A 31 -9.23 2.89 1.48
C MET A 31 -8.54 4.23 1.21
N ILE A 32 -9.22 5.18 0.56
CA ILE A 32 -8.67 6.54 0.28
C ILE A 32 -8.23 7.21 1.58
N LEU A 33 -9.05 7.16 2.63
CA LEU A 33 -8.73 7.79 3.92
C LEU A 33 -7.44 7.20 4.53
N GLU A 34 -7.22 5.91 4.35
CA GLU A 34 -6.06 5.23 4.92
C GLU A 34 -4.79 5.40 4.12
N VAL A 35 -4.88 5.47 2.79
CA VAL A 35 -3.72 5.61 1.91
C VAL A 35 -3.27 7.06 1.68
N MET A 36 -4.11 8.04 2.01
CA MET A 36 -3.80 9.46 1.82
C MET A 36 -3.11 10.05 3.06
N ARG A 37 -2.05 10.83 2.85
CA ARG A 37 -1.37 11.62 3.87
C ARG A 37 -1.18 13.04 3.38
N THR A 38 -1.36 14.00 4.26
CA THR A 38 -1.19 15.42 4.00
C THR A 38 -0.24 16.05 5.00
N ASP A 39 0.48 17.07 4.56
CA ASP A 39 1.24 18.01 5.37
C ASP A 39 0.84 19.41 4.90
N LEU A 40 0.00 20.10 5.68
CA LEU A 40 -0.54 21.41 5.37
C LEU A 40 0.16 22.46 6.25
N GLY A 41 1.47 22.58 6.05
CA GLY A 41 2.32 23.51 6.78
C GLY A 41 2.20 24.95 6.27
N LYS A 42 2.74 25.89 7.04
CA LYS A 42 2.76 27.31 6.66
C LYS A 42 3.67 27.60 5.46
N GLU A 43 4.79 26.90 5.33
CA GLU A 43 5.81 27.12 4.28
C GLU A 43 5.69 26.15 3.10
N LYS A 44 5.00 25.02 3.32
CA LYS A 44 4.82 23.96 2.33
C LYS A 44 3.48 23.29 2.50
N GLU A 45 2.95 22.82 1.38
CA GLU A 45 1.83 21.91 1.35
C GLU A 45 2.20 20.68 0.55
N ALA A 46 1.89 19.50 1.08
CA ALA A 46 2.07 18.26 0.37
C ALA A 46 0.93 17.30 0.63
N MET A 47 0.62 16.51 -0.38
CA MET A 47 -0.28 15.39 -0.29
C MET A 47 0.33 14.20 -1.03
N ALA A 48 0.30 13.04 -0.39
CA ALA A 48 0.65 11.77 -1.03
C ALA A 48 -0.44 10.73 -0.82
N MET A 49 -0.77 10.00 -1.87
CA MET A 49 -1.66 8.85 -1.85
C MET A 49 -0.86 7.61 -2.25
N TRP A 50 -0.77 6.63 -1.37
CA TRP A 50 -0.20 5.32 -1.71
C TRP A 50 -1.23 4.51 -2.51
N LEU A 51 -0.83 3.98 -3.66
CA LEU A 51 -1.68 3.17 -4.53
C LEU A 51 -1.17 1.71 -4.55
N PRO A 52 -1.49 0.91 -3.52
CA PRO A 52 -1.20 -0.53 -3.56
C PRO A 52 -2.11 -1.26 -4.57
N GLN A 53 -1.72 -2.47 -5.02
CA GLN A 53 -2.47 -3.25 -5.99
C GLN A 53 -3.96 -3.35 -5.62
N GLU A 54 -4.26 -3.61 -4.35
CA GLU A 54 -5.61 -3.88 -3.91
C GLU A 54 -6.52 -2.65 -4.00
N PHE A 55 -5.94 -1.45 -4.01
CA PHE A 55 -6.66 -0.21 -4.33
C PHE A 55 -7.11 -0.20 -5.80
N PHE A 56 -6.25 -0.60 -6.74
CA PHE A 56 -6.61 -0.68 -8.16
C PHE A 56 -7.69 -1.73 -8.41
N VAL A 57 -7.62 -2.87 -7.72
CA VAL A 57 -8.67 -3.90 -7.77
C VAL A 57 -10.00 -3.33 -7.27
N ALA A 58 -10.01 -2.68 -6.10
CA ALA A 58 -11.21 -2.08 -5.54
C ALA A 58 -11.79 -0.97 -6.44
N ALA A 59 -10.94 -0.10 -6.97
CA ALA A 59 -11.34 0.98 -7.87
C ALA A 59 -11.90 0.46 -9.20
N GLY A 60 -11.28 -0.56 -9.79
CA GLY A 60 -11.79 -1.23 -11.00
C GLY A 60 -13.14 -1.90 -10.75
N MET A 61 -13.30 -2.52 -9.57
CA MET A 61 -14.55 -3.18 -9.20
C MET A 61 -15.71 -2.22 -8.96
N ALA A 62 -15.42 -1.01 -8.48
CA ALA A 62 -16.42 0.04 -8.36
C ALA A 62 -16.88 0.61 -9.72
N GLN A 63 -16.04 0.55 -10.76
CA GLN A 63 -16.35 1.09 -12.09
C GLN A 63 -17.01 0.09 -13.02
N ALA A 64 -16.72 -1.20 -12.87
CA ALA A 64 -17.27 -2.27 -13.70
C ALA A 64 -17.87 -3.38 -12.82
N PRO A 65 -19.11 -3.18 -12.31
CA PRO A 65 -19.82 -4.21 -11.55
C PRO A 65 -20.03 -5.45 -12.45
N GLY A 66 -19.49 -6.60 -12.03
CA GLY A 66 -19.66 -7.88 -12.74
C GLY A 66 -18.36 -8.55 -13.19
N LEU A 67 -17.21 -7.90 -13.08
CA LEU A 67 -15.91 -8.57 -13.22
C LEU A 67 -15.64 -9.49 -12.02
N ASP A 68 -14.92 -10.60 -12.24
CA ASP A 68 -14.44 -11.45 -11.15
C ASP A 68 -13.26 -10.77 -10.43
N PRO A 69 -13.37 -10.50 -9.11
CA PRO A 69 -12.27 -9.93 -8.33
C PRO A 69 -10.96 -10.72 -8.48
N LYS A 70 -11.02 -12.05 -8.59
CA LYS A 70 -9.81 -12.90 -8.70
C LYS A 70 -9.12 -12.73 -10.04
N GLU A 71 -9.89 -12.53 -11.11
CA GLU A 71 -9.35 -12.26 -12.44
C GLU A 71 -8.65 -10.89 -12.46
N MET A 72 -9.28 -9.88 -11.85
CA MET A 72 -8.70 -8.55 -11.70
C MET A 72 -7.42 -8.57 -10.84
N GLU A 73 -7.42 -9.31 -9.72
CA GLU A 73 -6.24 -9.51 -8.87
C GLU A 73 -5.10 -10.16 -9.65
N LYS A 74 -5.40 -11.15 -10.50
CA LYS A 74 -4.41 -11.81 -11.35
C LYS A 74 -3.88 -10.85 -12.41
N GLU A 75 -4.75 -10.12 -13.10
CA GLU A 75 -4.37 -9.20 -14.17
C GLU A 75 -3.50 -8.05 -13.66
N LEU A 76 -3.81 -7.54 -12.47
CA LEU A 76 -3.08 -6.47 -11.80
C LEU A 76 -1.94 -6.98 -10.89
N GLY A 77 -1.71 -8.30 -10.82
CA GLY A 77 -0.72 -8.90 -9.92
C GLY A 77 0.71 -8.42 -10.15
N PHE A 78 1.03 -7.95 -11.36
CA PHE A 78 2.32 -7.34 -11.68
C PHE A 78 2.59 -6.05 -10.87
N LEU A 79 1.55 -5.38 -10.34
CA LEU A 79 1.71 -4.19 -9.49
C LEU A 79 2.27 -4.52 -8.10
N LEU A 80 2.26 -5.79 -7.66
CA LEU A 80 2.87 -6.21 -6.40
C LEU A 80 4.39 -6.00 -6.35
N ASP A 81 5.03 -5.89 -7.51
CA ASP A 81 6.46 -5.62 -7.63
C ASP A 81 6.77 -4.11 -7.56
N TYR A 82 5.76 -3.26 -7.36
CA TYR A 82 5.90 -1.80 -7.34
C TYR A 82 5.22 -1.17 -6.13
N ALA A 83 5.85 -0.15 -5.56
CA ALA A 83 5.22 0.75 -4.62
C ALA A 83 4.94 2.08 -5.33
N VAL A 84 3.66 2.37 -5.58
CA VAL A 84 3.22 3.51 -6.39
C VAL A 84 2.65 4.59 -5.49
N PHE A 85 3.10 5.83 -5.65
CA PHE A 85 2.61 6.99 -4.92
C PHE A 85 2.19 8.09 -5.89
N MET A 86 0.99 8.64 -5.68
CA MET A 86 0.61 9.92 -6.26
C MET A 86 0.95 11.03 -5.29
N VAL A 87 1.72 12.02 -5.73
CA VAL A 87 2.29 13.05 -4.87
C VAL A 87 2.09 14.42 -5.49
N GLN A 88 1.58 15.35 -4.70
CA GLN A 88 1.63 16.77 -4.96
C GLN A 88 2.44 17.42 -3.84
N ALA A 89 3.40 18.26 -4.20
CA ALA A 89 4.20 19.01 -3.25
C ALA A 89 4.44 20.42 -3.78
N LYS A 90 4.13 21.42 -2.97
CA LYS A 90 4.36 22.83 -3.27
C LYS A 90 4.92 23.58 -2.06
N SER A 91 5.69 24.63 -2.31
CA SER A 91 6.14 25.62 -1.33
C SER A 91 5.52 26.98 -1.63
N ASN A 92 5.58 27.88 -0.66
CA ASN A 92 5.32 29.29 -0.93
C ASN A 92 6.54 29.87 -1.63
N GLY A 93 6.39 30.30 -2.89
CA GLY A 93 7.37 31.16 -3.55
C GLY A 93 6.96 32.62 -3.47
N GLU A 94 7.86 33.52 -3.87
CA GLU A 94 7.65 34.97 -3.84
C GLU A 94 6.43 35.39 -4.70
N ASP A 95 6.27 34.77 -5.88
CA ASP A 95 5.19 35.06 -6.84
C ASP A 95 3.97 34.14 -6.68
N GLY A 96 3.91 33.35 -5.61
CA GLY A 96 2.85 32.39 -5.34
C GLY A 96 3.33 30.95 -5.20
N PRO A 97 2.41 29.96 -5.20
CA PRO A 97 2.77 28.57 -4.92
C PRO A 97 3.64 27.96 -6.00
N VAL A 98 4.79 27.40 -5.61
CA VAL A 98 5.73 26.73 -6.51
C VAL A 98 5.60 25.23 -6.35
N HIS A 99 5.15 24.54 -7.41
CA HIS A 99 4.99 23.09 -7.42
C HIS A 99 6.29 22.40 -7.84
N LEU A 100 6.66 21.32 -7.14
CA LEU A 100 7.76 20.49 -7.59
C LEU A 100 7.39 19.76 -8.89
N SER A 101 8.25 19.89 -9.91
CA SER A 101 8.13 19.14 -11.16
C SER A 101 8.30 17.63 -10.95
N SER A 102 7.89 16.83 -11.93
CA SER A 102 8.09 15.37 -11.91
C SER A 102 9.57 14.99 -11.74
N ALA A 103 10.47 15.73 -12.41
CA ALA A 103 11.90 15.48 -12.35
C ALA A 103 12.47 15.80 -10.97
N GLN A 104 12.08 16.95 -10.39
CA GLN A 104 12.50 17.33 -9.04
C GLN A 104 12.00 16.35 -7.98
N LEU A 105 10.72 15.97 -8.03
CA LEU A 105 10.16 14.97 -7.11
C LEU A 105 10.87 13.64 -7.25
N ARG A 106 11.10 13.15 -8.48
CA ARG A 106 11.79 11.88 -8.70
C ARG A 106 13.23 11.89 -8.16
N ALA A 107 13.98 12.96 -8.37
CA ALA A 107 15.35 13.08 -7.90
C ALA A 107 15.43 13.18 -6.36
N ALA A 108 14.51 13.91 -5.74
CA ALA A 108 14.52 14.17 -4.30
C ALA A 108 13.84 13.08 -3.46
N ALA A 109 12.98 12.26 -4.07
CA ALA A 109 12.20 11.27 -3.35
C ALA A 109 13.01 10.02 -2.97
N THR A 110 12.67 9.44 -1.82
CA THR A 110 13.20 8.18 -1.31
C THR A 110 12.12 7.49 -0.51
N LEU A 111 11.91 6.19 -0.74
CA LEU A 111 11.02 5.38 0.09
C LEU A 111 11.86 4.69 1.15
N VAL A 112 11.40 4.71 2.40
CA VAL A 112 12.09 4.11 3.55
C VAL A 112 11.15 3.17 4.29
N ASP A 113 11.60 1.98 4.67
CA ASP A 113 10.81 1.04 5.46
C ASP A 113 11.10 1.13 6.97
N GLY A 114 10.36 0.35 7.77
CA GLY A 114 10.52 0.31 9.23
C GLY A 114 11.85 -0.26 9.72
N ALA A 115 12.61 -0.96 8.86
CA ALA A 115 13.96 -1.44 9.15
C ALA A 115 15.04 -0.44 8.72
N GLY A 116 14.66 0.71 8.15
CA GLY A 116 15.57 1.73 7.67
C GLY A 116 16.14 1.46 6.27
N ARG A 117 15.70 0.39 5.58
CA ARG A 117 16.07 0.17 4.17
C ARG A 117 15.48 1.30 3.33
N SER A 118 16.19 1.71 2.29
CA SER A 118 15.77 2.81 1.43
C SER A 118 15.90 2.49 -0.05
N VAL A 119 14.93 2.91 -0.86
CA VAL A 119 14.96 2.78 -2.33
C VAL A 119 14.63 4.10 -3.02
N LYS A 120 15.20 4.30 -4.21
CA LYS A 120 14.91 5.43 -5.09
C LYS A 120 13.76 5.10 -6.05
N PRO A 121 13.06 6.11 -6.58
CA PRO A 121 12.08 5.87 -7.63
C PRO A 121 12.74 5.27 -8.87
N LEU A 122 12.01 4.40 -9.56
CA LEU A 122 12.36 3.87 -10.87
C LEU A 122 12.30 4.99 -11.92
N THR A 123 13.27 4.96 -12.83
CA THR A 123 13.31 5.82 -14.02
C THR A 123 12.62 5.16 -15.20
N ASP A 124 12.83 3.85 -15.33
CA ASP A 124 12.36 3.05 -16.46
C ASP A 124 11.34 2.03 -15.96
N LEU A 125 10.17 2.02 -16.59
CA LEU A 125 9.06 1.13 -16.24
C LEU A 125 8.78 0.20 -17.41
N PRO A 126 8.43 -1.07 -17.14
CA PRO A 126 7.95 -1.93 -18.21
C PRO A 126 6.70 -1.33 -18.87
N PRO A 127 6.49 -1.53 -20.19
CA PRO A 127 5.38 -0.92 -20.92
C PRO A 127 4.00 -1.17 -20.30
N LYS A 128 3.76 -2.37 -19.76
CA LYS A 128 2.50 -2.71 -19.08
C LYS A 128 2.27 -1.83 -17.85
N VAL A 129 3.31 -1.62 -17.03
CA VAL A 129 3.24 -0.77 -15.83
C VAL A 129 3.00 0.68 -16.21
N GLU A 130 3.75 1.17 -17.20
CA GLU A 130 3.61 2.54 -17.69
C GLU A 130 2.22 2.81 -18.26
N ALA A 131 1.65 1.90 -19.06
CA ALA A 131 0.31 2.01 -19.61
C ALA A 131 -0.76 2.11 -18.51
N THR A 132 -0.72 1.21 -17.51
CA THR A 132 -1.65 1.21 -16.39
C THR A 132 -1.56 2.50 -15.58
N LEU A 133 -0.36 2.96 -15.27
CA LEU A 133 -0.15 4.19 -14.50
C LEU A 133 -0.49 5.46 -15.29
N ASN A 134 -0.33 5.45 -16.60
CA ASN A 134 -0.76 6.54 -17.47
C ASN A 134 -2.29 6.70 -17.47
N ALA A 135 -3.06 5.60 -17.47
CA ALA A 135 -4.51 5.65 -17.35
C ALA A 135 -4.94 6.29 -16.02
N VAL A 136 -4.25 5.98 -14.92
CA VAL A 136 -4.48 6.59 -13.60
C VAL A 136 -4.21 8.09 -13.63
N ARG A 137 -3.06 8.49 -14.20
CA ARG A 137 -2.69 9.90 -14.36
C ARG A 137 -3.76 10.67 -15.15
N GLN A 138 -4.23 10.11 -16.27
CA GLN A 138 -5.27 10.72 -17.09
C GLN A 138 -6.59 10.84 -16.33
N GLY A 139 -7.00 9.82 -15.59
CA GLY A 139 -8.24 9.84 -14.80
C GLY A 139 -8.23 10.93 -13.70
N PHE A 140 -7.07 11.24 -13.13
CA PHE A 140 -6.93 12.35 -12.18
C PHE A 140 -6.83 13.70 -12.88
N ALA A 141 -6.08 13.81 -13.98
CA ALA A 141 -5.99 15.04 -14.76
C ALA A 141 -7.37 15.49 -15.26
N ALA A 142 -8.20 14.56 -15.74
CA ALA A 142 -9.58 14.83 -16.16
C ALA A 142 -10.48 15.38 -15.03
N LYS A 143 -10.10 15.20 -13.77
CA LYS A 143 -10.77 15.75 -12.58
C LYS A 143 -10.13 17.06 -12.09
N GLY A 144 -9.31 17.71 -12.90
CA GLY A 144 -8.60 18.95 -12.55
C GLY A 144 -7.49 18.74 -11.52
N ARG A 145 -6.89 17.54 -11.46
CA ARG A 145 -5.83 17.16 -10.52
C ARG A 145 -4.49 16.99 -11.22
N GLU A 146 -4.19 17.92 -12.12
CA GLU A 146 -3.00 17.89 -12.98
C GLU A 146 -1.71 18.07 -12.19
N GLU A 147 -1.77 18.56 -10.96
CA GLU A 147 -0.67 18.82 -10.05
C GLU A 147 -0.12 17.57 -9.35
N PHE A 148 -0.83 16.45 -9.42
CA PHE A 148 -0.32 15.16 -8.94
C PHE A 148 0.74 14.61 -9.88
N ARG A 149 1.79 14.06 -9.29
CA ARG A 149 2.88 13.38 -9.97
C ARG A 149 2.97 11.96 -9.45
N LEU A 150 3.22 11.01 -10.34
CA LEU A 150 3.45 9.62 -9.96
C LEU A 150 4.92 9.40 -9.63
N LEU A 151 5.16 8.78 -8.47
CA LEU A 151 6.43 8.19 -8.09
C LEU A 151 6.24 6.68 -7.99
N VAL A 152 7.13 5.94 -8.64
CA VAL A 152 7.09 4.48 -8.66
C VAL A 152 8.40 3.99 -8.10
N PHE A 153 8.34 3.12 -7.09
CA PHE A 153 9.51 2.53 -6.45
C PHE A 153 9.48 1.02 -6.63
N PRO A 154 10.62 0.32 -6.48
CA PRO A 154 10.61 -1.12 -6.28
C PRO A 154 9.71 -1.49 -5.10
N GLY A 155 8.76 -2.41 -5.32
CA GLY A 155 7.88 -2.94 -4.28
C GLY A 155 8.54 -4.02 -3.43
N ARG A 156 9.71 -4.51 -3.85
CA ARG A 156 10.50 -5.55 -3.18
C ARG A 156 11.97 -5.13 -3.10
N GLY A 157 12.63 -5.54 -2.02
CA GLY A 157 14.09 -5.46 -1.90
C GLY A 157 14.79 -6.49 -2.78
N ALA A 158 16.12 -6.39 -2.88
CA ALA A 158 16.95 -7.35 -3.63
C ALA A 158 16.85 -8.79 -3.09
N ASP A 159 16.45 -8.94 -1.82
CA ASP A 159 16.19 -10.21 -1.14
C ASP A 159 14.78 -10.77 -1.41
N GLY A 160 13.98 -10.10 -2.25
CA GLY A 160 12.59 -10.47 -2.53
C GLY A 160 11.60 -10.08 -1.42
N THR A 161 12.07 -9.52 -0.30
CA THR A 161 11.21 -9.09 0.80
C THR A 161 10.39 -7.88 0.36
N PRO A 162 9.05 -7.87 0.55
CA PRO A 162 8.24 -6.69 0.26
C PRO A 162 8.75 -5.45 0.98
N PHE A 163 8.90 -4.36 0.25
CA PHE A 163 9.33 -3.07 0.78
C PHE A 163 8.17 -2.33 1.45
N ALA A 164 6.99 -2.42 0.85
CA ALA A 164 5.76 -1.83 1.37
C ALA A 164 4.60 -2.82 1.19
N SER A 165 3.84 -3.06 2.24
CA SER A 165 2.65 -3.92 2.19
C SER A 165 1.55 -3.32 3.05
N PRO A 166 0.36 -3.04 2.48
CA PRO A 166 -0.72 -2.43 3.24
C PRO A 166 -1.35 -3.43 4.22
N SER A 167 -1.12 -4.73 4.04
CA SER A 167 -1.72 -5.81 4.83
C SER A 167 -0.80 -6.42 5.87
N ARG A 168 0.51 -6.13 5.84
CA ARG A 168 1.49 -6.64 6.81
C ARG A 168 1.91 -5.56 7.80
N ARG A 169 2.27 -5.97 9.03
CA ARG A 169 2.80 -5.03 10.04
C ARG A 169 4.10 -4.39 9.55
N GLY A 170 4.21 -3.08 9.71
CA GLY A 170 5.39 -2.35 9.30
C GLY A 170 5.18 -0.83 9.30
N THR A 171 6.12 -0.14 8.69
CA THR A 171 6.02 1.28 8.39
C THR A 171 6.66 1.52 7.04
N VAL A 172 6.03 2.38 6.24
CA VAL A 172 6.61 2.91 5.01
C VAL A 172 6.57 4.43 5.10
N THR A 173 7.67 5.07 4.72
CA THR A 173 7.84 6.51 4.77
C THR A 173 8.31 7.00 3.41
N LEU A 174 7.52 7.86 2.78
CA LEU A 174 7.93 8.64 1.62
C LEU A 174 8.65 9.89 2.12
N LYS A 175 9.93 10.00 1.81
CA LYS A 175 10.75 11.19 2.07
C LYS A 175 10.98 11.94 0.77
N VAL A 176 10.87 13.26 0.81
CA VAL A 176 11.30 14.16 -0.26
C VAL A 176 12.33 15.11 0.35
N ALA A 177 13.55 15.09 -0.18
CA ALA A 177 14.61 15.98 0.27
C ALA A 177 14.28 17.45 -0.03
N LYS A 178 15.03 18.38 0.58
CA LYS A 178 14.97 19.81 0.26
C LYS A 178 15.30 20.03 -1.23
N VAL A 179 14.50 20.84 -1.92
CA VAL A 179 14.72 21.23 -3.32
C VAL A 179 14.38 22.70 -3.49
N GLY A 180 15.37 23.56 -3.75
CA GLY A 180 15.15 25.01 -3.80
C GLY A 180 14.51 25.51 -2.50
N GLU A 181 13.35 26.15 -2.63
CA GLU A 181 12.54 26.68 -1.51
C GLU A 181 11.70 25.61 -0.80
N PHE A 182 11.52 24.43 -1.39
CA PHE A 182 10.79 23.35 -0.74
C PHE A 182 11.63 22.77 0.40
N PRO A 183 11.20 22.87 1.68
CA PRO A 183 12.05 22.55 2.83
C PRO A 183 12.27 21.04 3.05
N GLY A 184 11.61 20.19 2.27
CA GLY A 184 11.61 18.74 2.42
C GLY A 184 10.38 18.24 3.18
N LEU A 185 10.14 16.93 3.11
CA LEU A 185 8.92 16.28 3.60
C LEU A 185 9.20 14.83 4.01
N ALA A 186 8.46 14.35 5.00
CA ALA A 186 8.36 12.93 5.31
C ALA A 186 6.91 12.56 5.64
N LEU A 187 6.27 11.74 4.81
CA LEU A 187 4.93 11.20 5.03
C LEU A 187 5.03 9.72 5.35
N SER A 188 4.40 9.29 6.45
CA SER A 188 4.52 7.90 6.93
C SER A 188 3.17 7.19 7.05
N TRP A 189 3.17 5.92 6.69
CA TRP A 189 2.05 4.99 6.87
C TRP A 189 2.48 3.87 7.81
N LYS A 190 1.73 3.68 8.90
CA LYS A 190 1.86 2.51 9.77
C LYS A 190 0.90 1.44 9.27
N THR A 191 1.38 0.23 9.10
CA THR A 191 0.60 -0.89 8.53
C THR A 191 0.44 -2.01 9.57
N PRO A 192 -0.59 -2.89 9.46
CA PRO A 192 -1.57 -2.97 8.38
C PRO A 192 -2.57 -1.80 8.37
N LEU A 193 -3.01 -1.44 7.17
CA LEU A 193 -4.15 -0.57 6.92
C LEU A 193 -5.43 -1.40 7.07
N ALA A 194 -6.42 -0.89 7.81
CA ALA A 194 -7.62 -1.61 8.21
C ALA A 194 -8.46 -2.08 7.02
N SER A 195 -8.67 -1.21 6.04
CA SER A 195 -9.41 -1.48 4.79
C SER A 195 -8.68 -2.45 3.85
N PHE A 196 -7.47 -2.86 4.20
CA PHE A 196 -6.61 -3.73 3.40
C PHE A 196 -6.46 -5.14 3.96
N VAL A 197 -7.11 -5.42 5.09
CA VAL A 197 -7.10 -6.75 5.70
C VAL A 197 -8.50 -7.15 6.12
N GLN A 198 -8.68 -8.45 6.33
CA GLN A 198 -9.94 -8.97 6.83
C GLN A 198 -10.19 -8.43 8.25
N PRO A 199 -11.38 -7.87 8.53
CA PRO A 199 -11.76 -7.49 9.88
C PRO A 199 -11.71 -8.71 10.81
N VAL A 200 -11.07 -8.55 11.96
CA VAL A 200 -11.01 -9.59 12.99
C VAL A 200 -11.87 -9.15 14.17
N ALA A 201 -12.66 -10.06 14.73
CA ALA A 201 -13.44 -9.82 15.94
C ALA A 201 -12.71 -10.35 17.18
N CYS A 202 -12.92 -9.73 18.33
CA CYS A 202 -12.39 -10.24 19.59
C CYS A 202 -12.95 -11.62 19.90
N GLY A 203 -12.10 -12.60 20.22
CA GLY A 203 -12.52 -13.95 20.57
C GLY A 203 -13.52 -14.01 21.74
N LYS A 204 -13.40 -13.09 22.71
CA LYS A 204 -14.23 -13.03 23.93
C LYS A 204 -15.52 -12.21 23.74
N CYS A 205 -15.39 -10.91 23.48
CA CYS A 205 -16.55 -10.00 23.43
C CYS A 205 -17.12 -9.77 22.03
N LYS A 206 -16.52 -10.37 20.99
CA LYS A 206 -16.96 -10.28 19.57
C LYS A 206 -16.93 -8.89 18.94
N GLU A 207 -16.52 -7.87 19.68
CA GLU A 207 -16.29 -6.52 19.15
C GLU A 207 -15.26 -6.51 18.01
N PRO A 208 -15.44 -5.67 16.97
CA PRO A 208 -14.49 -5.54 15.87
C PRO A 208 -13.16 -4.97 16.38
N LEU A 209 -12.06 -5.52 15.87
CA LEU A 209 -10.70 -5.10 16.22
C LEU A 209 -10.04 -4.39 15.04
N GLN A 210 -9.38 -3.28 15.35
CA GLN A 210 -8.49 -2.66 14.37
C GLN A 210 -7.28 -3.58 14.12
N PRO A 211 -6.87 -3.78 12.87
CA PRO A 211 -5.78 -4.69 12.54
C PRO A 211 -4.40 -4.30 13.06
N ALA A 212 -4.21 -3.08 13.56
CA ALA A 212 -2.97 -2.68 14.23
C ALA A 212 -2.94 -3.12 15.71
N TRP A 213 -4.08 -3.38 16.34
CA TRP A 213 -4.18 -3.63 17.77
C TRP A 213 -3.59 -4.99 18.18
N SER A 214 -2.91 -5.00 19.33
CA SER A 214 -2.38 -6.21 19.99
C SER A 214 -3.35 -6.80 21.00
N PHE A 215 -4.34 -6.03 21.46
CA PHE A 215 -5.39 -6.44 22.39
C PHE A 215 -6.72 -5.78 22.06
N CYS A 216 -7.82 -6.35 22.56
CA CYS A 216 -9.15 -5.75 22.50
C CYS A 216 -9.27 -4.63 23.54
N PRO A 217 -9.57 -3.38 23.15
CA PRO A 217 -9.67 -2.27 24.11
C PRO A 217 -10.84 -2.43 25.08
N TRP A 218 -11.84 -3.25 24.74
CA TRP A 218 -13.06 -3.41 25.53
C TRP A 218 -12.93 -4.45 26.65
N CYS A 219 -12.20 -5.56 26.40
CA CYS A 219 -12.09 -6.66 27.36
C CYS A 219 -10.66 -7.07 27.70
N ALA A 220 -9.68 -6.30 27.23
CA ALA A 220 -8.23 -6.47 27.42
C ALA A 220 -7.66 -7.83 26.96
N GLN A 221 -8.45 -8.64 26.24
CA GLN A 221 -7.96 -9.92 25.72
C GLN A 221 -7.00 -9.71 24.54
N PRO A 222 -5.98 -10.57 24.39
CA PRO A 222 -5.10 -10.54 23.22
C PRO A 222 -5.90 -10.62 21.92
N ALA A 223 -5.48 -9.87 20.90
CA ALA A 223 -6.03 -10.01 19.56
C ALA A 223 -5.55 -11.34 18.96
N VAL A 224 -6.40 -12.37 19.01
CA VAL A 224 -6.15 -13.64 18.31
C VAL A 224 -6.25 -13.36 16.83
N ARG A 225 -5.15 -13.56 16.09
CA ARG A 225 -5.08 -13.38 14.64
C ARG A 225 -4.98 -14.73 13.97
#